data_AF-K1UAZ4-F1
#
_entry.id   AF-K1UAZ4-F1
#
_cell.length_a   1.000
_cell.length_b   1.000
_cell.length_c   1.000
_cell.angle_alpha   90.00
_cell.angle_beta   90.00
_cell.angle_gamma   90.00
#
_symmetry.space_group_name_H-M   'P 1'
#
loop_
_entity.id
_entity.type
_entity.pdbx_description
1 polymer ?
#
loop_
_entity_poly.entity_id
_entity_poly.type
_entity_poly.pdbx_seq_one_letter_code
_entity_poly.pdbx_strand_id
1 'polypeptide(L)'
;SLLQQLNERVFEKEHIVALALLSAVAGESIFLLGPPGVAKSMVGRRLKLAFRNASAFEYLMSRFSTPDEIFGPVSISKLKDEDTYERIVDGYLPSATIAFLDEIWKAGPAIQNALLTIINEKIYRNGQFSIRVPLKGLIAASNELPAQGQGLEALWDRFLLRCLVGGIEDMGEFDRMISSTDETEPVVDEQLQITDEEYIRWEKEMAAIKIHYSIFEV
;
A
#
# COMPACT_ATOMS: atom_id res chain seq x y z
N SER A 1 -16.08 -2.28 15.97
CA SER A 1 -15.88 -1.26 14.92
C SER A 1 -14.99 -1.84 13.82
N LEU A 2 -14.87 -1.20 12.65
CA LEU A 2 -13.99 -1.68 11.57
C LEU A 2 -12.55 -1.93 12.07
N LEU A 3 -11.94 -0.93 12.72
CA LEU A 3 -10.58 -1.03 13.24
C LEU A 3 -10.40 -2.19 14.24
N GLN A 4 -11.42 -2.47 15.06
CA GLN A 4 -11.38 -3.60 16.00
C GLN A 4 -11.31 -4.94 15.27
N GLN A 5 -12.10 -5.13 14.20
CA GLN A 5 -12.08 -6.37 13.40
C GLN A 5 -10.75 -6.51 12.64
N LEU A 6 -10.21 -5.41 12.13
CA LEU A 6 -8.89 -5.41 11.48
C LEU A 6 -7.77 -5.81 12.44
N ASN A 7 -7.87 -5.41 13.72
CA ASN A 7 -6.90 -5.69 14.77
C ASN A 7 -7.07 -7.06 15.43
N GLU A 8 -8.03 -7.89 15.01
CA GLU A 8 -8.15 -9.25 15.55
C GLU A 8 -6.87 -10.06 15.29
N ARG A 9 -6.26 -10.60 16.36
CA ARG A 9 -4.99 -11.33 16.27
C ARG A 9 -3.84 -10.49 15.69
N VAL A 10 -3.90 -9.17 15.89
CA VAL A 10 -2.77 -8.26 15.73
C VAL A 10 -2.21 -8.01 17.13
N PHE A 11 -0.90 -8.20 17.31
CA PHE A 11 -0.26 -8.16 18.62
C PHE A 11 0.77 -7.03 18.65
N GLU A 12 0.46 -5.92 19.34
CA GLU A 12 1.26 -4.68 19.46
C GLU A 12 1.47 -3.88 18.16
N LYS A 13 0.68 -4.16 17.12
CA LYS A 13 0.76 -3.47 15.82
C LYS A 13 -0.56 -2.77 15.48
N GLU A 14 -1.46 -2.63 16.45
CA GLU A 14 -2.79 -2.04 16.31
C GLU A 14 -2.71 -0.58 15.86
N HIS A 15 -1.72 0.15 16.37
CA HIS A 15 -1.45 1.53 15.97
C HIS A 15 -0.95 1.61 14.51
N ILE A 16 -0.15 0.66 14.05
CA ILE A 16 0.31 0.59 12.65
C ILE A 16 -0.87 0.32 11.72
N VAL A 17 -1.76 -0.61 12.08
CA VAL A 17 -2.98 -0.89 11.31
C VAL A 17 -3.90 0.35 11.27
N ALA A 18 -4.04 1.06 12.39
CA ALA A 18 -4.83 2.30 12.44
C ALA A 18 -4.25 3.40 11.53
N LEU A 19 -2.92 3.59 11.55
CA LEU A 19 -2.23 4.55 10.69
C LEU A 19 -2.31 4.16 9.21
N ALA A 20 -2.17 2.87 8.90
CA ALA A 20 -2.31 2.37 7.54
C ALA A 20 -3.74 2.57 6.99
N LEU A 21 -4.76 2.32 7.83
CA LEU A 21 -6.16 2.60 7.49
C LEU A 21 -6.39 4.10 7.25
N LEU A 22 -5.90 4.94 8.15
CA LEU A 22 -6.01 6.40 8.01
C LEU A 22 -5.33 6.89 6.73
N SER A 23 -4.10 6.42 6.47
CA SER A 23 -3.35 6.70 5.25
C SER A 23 -4.16 6.35 4.02
N ALA A 24 -4.72 5.14 3.96
CA ALA A 24 -5.49 4.70 2.81
C ALA A 24 -6.81 5.45 2.64
N VAL A 25 -7.51 5.79 3.73
CA VAL A 25 -8.73 6.63 3.66
C VAL A 25 -8.39 8.02 3.11
N ALA A 26 -7.22 8.56 3.45
CA ALA A 26 -6.72 9.82 2.93
C ALA A 26 -6.15 9.74 1.49
N GLY A 27 -6.04 8.55 0.90
CA GLY A 27 -5.41 8.34 -0.41
C GLY A 27 -3.87 8.39 -0.38
N GLU A 28 -3.28 8.39 0.81
CA GLU A 28 -1.85 8.56 1.07
C GLU A 28 -1.10 7.24 1.25
N SER A 29 0.23 7.30 1.17
CA SER A 29 1.11 6.13 1.28
C SER A 29 1.83 6.07 2.62
N ILE A 30 2.06 4.86 3.12
CA ILE A 30 2.77 4.57 4.37
C ILE A 30 4.00 3.69 4.13
N PHE A 31 5.10 4.01 4.79
CA PHE A 31 6.32 3.21 4.81
C PHE A 31 6.53 2.52 6.17
N LEU A 32 6.86 1.24 6.15
CA LEU A 32 7.14 0.41 7.32
C LEU A 32 8.61 -0.03 7.34
N LEU A 33 9.37 0.47 8.31
CA LEU A 33 10.75 0.05 8.57
C LEU A 33 10.78 -0.96 9.72
N GLY A 34 11.36 -2.13 9.50
CA GLY A 34 11.55 -3.09 10.58
C GLY A 34 12.23 -4.36 10.12
N PRO A 35 12.76 -5.19 11.03
CA PRO A 35 13.42 -6.43 10.65
C PRO A 35 12.46 -7.40 9.94
N PRO A 36 12.97 -8.43 9.25
CA PRO A 36 12.12 -9.49 8.72
C PRO A 36 11.38 -10.20 9.86
N GLY A 37 10.15 -10.67 9.60
CA GLY A 37 9.37 -11.43 10.58
C GLY A 37 8.51 -10.61 11.55
N VAL A 38 8.51 -9.26 11.48
CA VAL A 38 7.67 -8.39 12.35
C VAL A 38 6.26 -8.12 11.81
N ALA A 39 5.73 -9.03 10.99
CA ALA A 39 4.38 -8.94 10.42
C ALA A 39 4.06 -7.66 9.61
N LYS A 40 5.05 -7.09 8.89
CA LYS A 40 4.82 -5.93 8.00
C LYS A 40 3.78 -6.24 6.90
N SER A 41 3.87 -7.40 6.27
CA SER A 41 2.93 -7.84 5.22
C SER A 41 1.51 -8.06 5.72
N MET A 42 1.35 -8.44 7.00
CA MET A 42 0.03 -8.58 7.63
C MET A 42 -0.74 -7.26 7.56
N VAL A 43 -0.10 -6.11 7.74
CA VAL A 43 -0.76 -4.79 7.65
C VAL A 43 -1.42 -4.58 6.28
N GLY A 44 -0.72 -4.93 5.20
CA GLY A 44 -1.27 -4.86 3.84
C GLY A 44 -2.48 -5.78 3.64
N ARG A 45 -2.39 -7.01 4.16
CA ARG A 45 -3.50 -7.98 4.11
C ARG A 45 -4.72 -7.52 4.89
N ARG A 46 -4.53 -6.97 6.10
CA ARG A 46 -5.64 -6.39 6.88
C ARG A 46 -6.28 -5.23 6.14
N LEU A 47 -5.48 -4.35 5.56
CA LEU A 47 -5.99 -3.17 4.89
C LEU A 47 -6.89 -3.49 3.70
N LYS A 48 -6.61 -4.58 2.97
CA LYS A 48 -7.49 -5.08 1.90
C LYS A 48 -8.92 -5.33 2.41
N LEU A 49 -9.06 -5.93 3.60
CA LEU A 49 -10.35 -6.30 4.19
C LEU A 49 -11.19 -5.09 4.61
N ALA A 50 -10.57 -3.90 4.69
CA ALA A 50 -11.27 -2.66 5.05
C ALA A 50 -12.16 -2.11 3.93
N PHE A 51 -11.94 -2.51 2.68
CA PHE A 51 -12.60 -1.94 1.50
C PHE A 51 -13.43 -2.99 0.78
N ARG A 52 -14.66 -2.63 0.41
CA ARG A 52 -15.57 -3.51 -0.32
C ARG A 52 -15.05 -3.74 -1.75
N ASN A 53 -15.10 -4.99 -2.22
CA ASN A 53 -14.66 -5.39 -3.57
C ASN A 53 -13.21 -4.99 -3.92
N ALA A 54 -12.33 -4.84 -2.92
CA ALA A 54 -10.98 -4.38 -3.14
C ALA A 54 -10.08 -5.44 -3.78
N SER A 55 -9.40 -5.04 -4.86
CA SER A 55 -8.26 -5.76 -5.41
C SER A 55 -7.00 -5.44 -4.59
N ALA A 56 -6.17 -6.46 -4.36
CA ALA A 56 -4.89 -6.29 -3.69
C ALA A 56 -3.75 -6.77 -4.58
N PHE A 57 -2.63 -6.06 -4.53
CA PHE A 57 -1.39 -6.44 -5.17
C PHE A 57 -0.29 -6.54 -4.11
N GLU A 58 0.35 -7.70 -3.98
CA GLU A 58 1.45 -7.95 -3.04
C GLU A 58 2.67 -8.38 -3.86
N TYR A 59 3.80 -7.71 -3.68
CA TYR A 59 5.03 -8.05 -4.40
C TYR A 59 6.28 -7.79 -3.57
N LEU A 60 7.22 -8.73 -3.61
CA LEU A 60 8.54 -8.64 -2.97
C LEU A 60 9.57 -8.17 -4.00
N MET A 61 10.11 -6.96 -3.79
CA MET A 61 11.08 -6.38 -4.70
C MET A 61 12.46 -7.04 -4.56
N SER A 62 13.09 -7.24 -5.71
CA SER A 62 14.49 -7.64 -5.81
C SER A 62 15.21 -6.77 -6.83
N ARG A 63 16.54 -6.82 -6.85
CA ARG A 63 17.36 -6.11 -7.84
C ARG A 63 17.13 -6.58 -9.28
N PHE A 64 16.45 -7.71 -9.45
CA PHE A 64 16.12 -8.31 -10.74
C PHE A 64 14.66 -8.13 -11.12
N SER A 65 13.85 -7.53 -10.25
CA SER A 65 12.42 -7.32 -10.52
C SER A 65 12.23 -6.45 -11.74
N THR A 66 11.32 -6.89 -12.60
CA THR A 66 11.06 -6.29 -13.90
C THR A 66 9.73 -5.53 -13.89
N PRO A 67 9.57 -4.47 -14.71
CA PRO A 67 8.29 -3.79 -14.87
C PRO A 67 7.13 -4.73 -15.23
N ASP A 68 7.38 -5.83 -15.92
CA ASP A 68 6.38 -6.83 -16.32
C ASP A 68 5.73 -7.54 -15.14
N GLU A 69 6.50 -7.79 -14.07
CA GLU A 69 6.00 -8.45 -12.88
C GLU A 69 5.16 -7.52 -12.00
N ILE A 70 5.42 -6.19 -12.07
CA ILE A 70 4.73 -5.19 -11.23
C ILE A 70 3.54 -4.57 -11.96
N PHE A 71 3.74 -4.19 -13.23
CA PHE A 71 2.76 -3.45 -14.02
C PHE A 71 2.08 -4.29 -15.10
N GLY A 72 2.44 -5.58 -15.20
CA GLY A 72 1.86 -6.54 -16.12
C GLY A 72 2.62 -6.68 -17.43
N PRO A 73 2.57 -7.85 -18.09
CA PRO A 73 3.35 -8.15 -19.29
C PRO A 73 2.88 -7.33 -20.49
N VAL A 74 3.78 -7.14 -21.46
CA VAL A 74 3.43 -6.51 -22.73
C VAL A 74 2.47 -7.41 -23.52
N SER A 75 1.40 -6.81 -24.05
CA SER A 75 0.44 -7.47 -24.92
C SER A 75 1.08 -7.76 -26.28
N ILE A 76 1.39 -9.03 -26.54
CA ILE A 76 1.97 -9.46 -27.82
C ILE A 76 0.97 -9.24 -28.97
N SER A 77 -0.33 -9.42 -28.74
CA SER A 77 -1.36 -9.19 -29.76
C SER A 77 -1.42 -7.72 -30.17
N LYS A 78 -1.46 -6.78 -29.21
CA LYS A 78 -1.48 -5.34 -29.53
C LYS A 78 -0.19 -4.87 -30.19
N LEU A 79 0.95 -5.41 -29.76
CA LEU A 79 2.23 -5.08 -30.39
C LEU A 79 2.29 -5.59 -31.84
N LYS A 80 1.79 -6.80 -32.09
CA LYS A 80 1.86 -7.44 -33.41
C LYS A 80 0.82 -6.90 -34.39
N ASP A 81 -0.41 -6.70 -33.92
CA ASP A 81 -1.57 -6.43 -34.77
C ASP A 81 -1.86 -4.93 -34.88
N GLU A 82 -1.47 -4.14 -33.87
CA GLU A 82 -1.78 -2.70 -33.76
C GLU A 82 -0.52 -1.81 -33.62
N ASP A 83 0.69 -2.39 -33.71
CA ASP A 83 2.00 -1.71 -33.50
C ASP A 83 2.04 -0.85 -32.22
N THR A 84 1.32 -1.29 -31.19
CA THR A 84 1.10 -0.53 -29.97
C THR A 84 1.73 -1.23 -28.77
N TYR A 85 2.64 -0.53 -28.08
CA TYR A 85 3.31 -1.05 -26.88
C TYR A 85 2.45 -0.80 -25.63
N GLU A 86 1.59 -1.77 -25.31
CA GLU A 86 0.71 -1.73 -24.14
C GLU A 86 0.86 -2.97 -23.27
N ARG A 87 0.65 -2.81 -21.96
CA ARG A 87 0.70 -3.85 -20.94
C ARG A 87 -0.71 -4.31 -20.54
N ILE A 88 -0.83 -5.60 -20.23
CA ILE A 88 -2.02 -6.20 -19.63
C ILE A 88 -1.94 -5.94 -18.12
N VAL A 89 -2.75 -5.00 -17.63
CA VAL A 89 -2.63 -4.49 -16.25
C VAL A 89 -3.54 -5.19 -15.24
N ASP A 90 -4.49 -5.99 -15.70
CA ASP A 90 -5.45 -6.67 -14.83
C ASP A 90 -4.75 -7.67 -13.92
N GLY A 91 -4.98 -7.55 -12.61
CA GLY A 91 -4.31 -8.35 -11.59
C GLY A 91 -2.93 -7.81 -11.18
N TYR A 92 -2.47 -6.71 -11.78
CA TYR A 92 -1.22 -6.03 -11.46
C TYR A 92 -1.46 -4.69 -10.75
N LEU A 93 -0.38 -4.06 -10.28
CA LEU A 93 -0.42 -2.83 -9.51
C LEU A 93 -1.33 -1.73 -10.11
N PRO A 94 -1.35 -1.46 -11.44
CA PRO A 94 -2.19 -0.41 -11.99
C PRO A 94 -3.70 -0.64 -11.86
N SER A 95 -4.14 -1.88 -11.55
CA SER A 95 -5.53 -2.24 -11.31
C SER A 95 -5.88 -2.44 -9.82
N ALA A 96 -4.89 -2.29 -8.93
CA ALA A 96 -5.03 -2.61 -7.51
C ALA A 96 -5.66 -1.47 -6.69
N THR A 97 -6.56 -1.82 -5.77
CA THR A 97 -7.12 -0.89 -4.78
C THR A 97 -6.14 -0.68 -3.62
N ILE A 98 -5.50 -1.77 -3.16
CA ILE A 98 -4.47 -1.77 -2.11
C ILE A 98 -3.20 -2.42 -2.65
N ALA A 99 -2.04 -1.84 -2.38
CA ALA A 99 -0.75 -2.39 -2.76
C ALA A 99 0.18 -2.56 -1.55
N PHE A 100 0.83 -3.72 -1.45
CA PHE A 100 1.93 -3.97 -0.53
C PHE A 100 3.22 -4.27 -1.31
N LEU A 101 4.22 -3.42 -1.16
CA LEU A 101 5.52 -3.56 -1.83
C LEU A 101 6.61 -3.77 -0.78
N ASP A 102 7.11 -5.00 -0.67
CA ASP A 102 8.20 -5.32 0.25
C ASP A 102 9.56 -5.08 -0.38
N GLU A 103 10.57 -4.79 0.43
CA GLU A 103 11.94 -4.48 0.01
C GLU A 103 12.02 -3.37 -1.04
N ILE A 104 11.20 -2.32 -0.89
CA ILE A 104 10.97 -1.27 -1.91
C ILE A 104 12.26 -0.63 -2.45
N TRP A 105 13.31 -0.53 -1.64
CA TRP A 105 14.60 0.05 -2.02
C TRP A 105 15.40 -0.79 -3.01
N LYS A 106 15.00 -2.04 -3.26
CA LYS A 106 15.64 -2.90 -4.27
C LYS A 106 15.06 -2.73 -5.66
N ALA A 107 14.00 -1.94 -5.82
CA ALA A 107 13.36 -1.69 -7.11
C ALA A 107 14.34 -1.03 -8.10
N GLY A 108 14.34 -1.46 -9.36
CA GLY A 108 15.13 -0.81 -10.40
C GLY A 108 14.59 0.56 -10.81
N PRO A 109 15.38 1.42 -11.48
CA PRO A 109 15.00 2.79 -11.83
C PRO A 109 13.69 2.91 -12.63
N ALA A 110 13.41 1.95 -13.52
CA ALA A 110 12.17 1.94 -14.31
C ALA A 110 10.92 1.76 -13.42
N ILE A 111 11.00 0.90 -12.41
CA ILE A 111 9.92 0.67 -11.45
C ILE A 111 9.76 1.90 -10.56
N GLN A 112 10.87 2.45 -10.04
CA GLN A 112 10.84 3.65 -9.20
C GLN A 112 10.14 4.83 -9.89
N ASN A 113 10.49 5.13 -11.14
CA ASN A 113 9.90 6.25 -11.88
C ASN A 113 8.39 6.07 -12.12
N ALA A 114 7.95 4.85 -12.41
CA ALA A 114 6.53 4.55 -12.55
C ALA A 114 5.80 4.69 -11.20
N LEU A 115 6.39 4.20 -10.11
CA LEU A 115 5.84 4.33 -8.76
C LEU A 115 5.69 5.79 -8.33
N LEU A 116 6.64 6.68 -8.64
CA LEU A 116 6.52 8.11 -8.36
C LEU A 116 5.25 8.71 -8.98
N THR A 117 4.97 8.36 -10.23
CA THR A 117 3.78 8.83 -10.96
C THR A 117 2.51 8.26 -10.36
N ILE A 118 2.50 6.96 -10.03
CA ILE A 118 1.35 6.29 -9.44
C ILE A 118 1.04 6.86 -8.05
N ILE A 119 2.05 7.04 -7.19
CA ILE A 119 1.83 7.52 -5.82
C ILE A 119 1.31 8.96 -5.83
N ASN A 120 1.87 9.82 -6.67
CA ASN A 120 1.55 11.24 -6.69
C ASN A 120 0.26 11.57 -7.47
N GLU A 121 0.08 10.98 -8.65
CA GLU A 121 -0.99 11.36 -9.58
C GLU A 121 -2.12 10.33 -9.65
N LYS A 122 -1.92 9.13 -9.07
CA LYS A 122 -2.80 7.96 -9.26
C LYS A 122 -2.99 7.65 -10.74
N ILE A 123 -1.93 7.81 -11.54
CA ILE A 123 -1.90 7.57 -12.98
C ILE A 123 -0.76 6.61 -13.32
N TYR A 124 -1.03 5.69 -14.24
CA TYR A 124 -0.02 4.86 -14.88
C TYR A 124 0.00 5.12 -16.38
N ARG A 125 1.19 5.32 -16.94
CA ARG A 125 1.40 5.50 -18.39
C ARG A 125 1.56 4.13 -19.05
N ASN A 126 0.54 3.70 -19.77
CA ASN A 126 0.50 2.43 -20.48
C ASN A 126 0.65 2.67 -21.99
N GLY A 127 1.89 2.68 -22.47
CA GLY A 127 2.18 3.02 -23.86
C GLY A 127 1.86 4.47 -24.16
N GLN A 128 0.97 4.69 -25.14
CA GLN A 128 0.51 6.03 -25.52
C GLN A 128 -0.61 6.57 -24.65
N PHE A 129 -1.24 5.72 -23.83
CA PHE A 129 -2.38 6.09 -23.01
C PHE A 129 -1.99 6.19 -21.53
N SER A 130 -2.79 6.95 -20.79
CA SER A 130 -2.70 7.01 -19.33
C SER A 130 -3.96 6.42 -18.73
N ILE A 131 -3.79 5.56 -17.72
CA ILE A 131 -4.90 4.95 -16.98
C ILE A 131 -4.90 5.47 -15.55
N ARG A 132 -6.09 5.70 -15.00
CA ARG A 132 -6.24 6.04 -13.58
C ARG A 132 -6.11 4.76 -12.76
N VAL A 133 -5.25 4.81 -11.75
CA VAL A 133 -5.05 3.70 -10.81
C VAL A 133 -6.04 3.87 -9.65
N PRO A 134 -6.86 2.85 -9.31
CA PRO A 134 -7.85 2.93 -8.22
C PRO A 134 -7.23 2.80 -6.82
N LEU A 135 -5.93 3.08 -6.70
CA LEU A 135 -5.11 2.83 -5.51
C LEU A 135 -5.49 3.77 -4.37
N LYS A 136 -6.19 3.22 -3.37
CA LYS A 136 -6.56 3.92 -2.13
C LYS A 136 -5.42 3.90 -1.11
N GLY A 137 -4.70 2.79 -1.01
CA GLY A 137 -3.60 2.64 -0.05
C GLY A 137 -2.40 1.92 -0.64
N LEU A 138 -1.21 2.49 -0.42
CA LEU A 138 0.06 1.84 -0.73
C LEU A 138 0.90 1.74 0.54
N ILE A 139 1.22 0.50 0.90
CA ILE A 139 2.15 0.17 1.98
C ILE A 139 3.46 -0.26 1.33
N ALA A 140 4.54 0.45 1.62
CA ALA A 140 5.87 0.00 1.29
C ALA A 140 6.58 -0.48 2.55
N ALA A 141 7.41 -1.52 2.43
CA ALA A 141 8.18 -2.05 3.54
C ALA A 141 9.64 -2.25 3.15
N SER A 142 10.53 -2.14 4.14
CA SER A 142 11.91 -2.58 4.02
C SER A 142 12.53 -2.82 5.40
N ASN A 143 13.67 -3.50 5.41
CA ASN A 143 14.48 -3.70 6.60
C ASN A 143 15.60 -2.65 6.70
N GLU A 144 15.78 -1.84 5.66
CA GLU A 144 16.82 -0.81 5.55
C GLU A 144 16.23 0.53 5.10
N LEU A 145 17.01 1.59 5.27
CA LEU A 145 16.73 2.90 4.68
C LEU A 145 17.33 2.97 3.26
N PRO A 146 16.80 3.84 2.38
CA PRO A 146 17.36 3.98 1.04
C PRO A 146 18.83 4.41 1.10
N ALA A 147 19.67 3.77 0.30
CA ALA A 147 21.06 4.15 0.17
C ALA A 147 21.19 5.49 -0.56
N GLN A 148 22.10 6.34 -0.10
CA GLN A 148 22.36 7.65 -0.72
C GLN A 148 22.81 7.52 -2.17
N GLY A 149 22.28 8.39 -3.04
CA GLY A 149 22.71 8.51 -4.43
C GLY A 149 22.11 7.46 -5.38
N GLN A 150 21.10 6.71 -4.94
CA GLN A 150 20.37 5.75 -5.79
C GLN A 150 19.09 6.31 -6.41
N GLY A 151 18.76 7.59 -6.16
CA GLY A 151 17.54 8.23 -6.65
C GLY A 151 16.28 7.82 -5.88
N LEU A 152 16.43 7.07 -4.79
CA LEU A 152 15.35 6.59 -3.93
C LEU A 152 14.84 7.66 -2.97
N GLU A 153 15.58 8.75 -2.80
CA GLU A 153 15.20 9.89 -1.96
C GLU A 153 13.87 10.50 -2.42
N ALA A 154 13.67 10.58 -3.75
CA ALA A 154 12.43 11.07 -4.33
C ALA A 154 11.23 10.20 -3.95
N LEU A 155 11.42 8.87 -3.84
CA LEU A 155 10.36 7.93 -3.44
C LEU A 155 10.13 7.98 -1.93
N TRP A 156 11.22 8.07 -1.15
CA TRP A 156 11.17 8.26 0.30
C TRP A 156 10.32 9.45 0.72
N ASP A 157 10.45 10.58 0.01
CA ASP A 157 9.70 11.80 0.27
C ASP A 157 8.20 11.68 -0.02
N ARG A 158 7.76 10.66 -0.76
CA ARG A 158 6.35 10.41 -1.09
C ARG A 158 5.62 9.52 -0.08
N PHE A 159 6.33 8.98 0.90
CA PHE A 159 5.70 8.31 2.03
C PHE A 159 5.41 9.33 3.13
N LEU A 160 4.14 9.73 3.23
CA LEU A 160 3.69 10.71 4.23
C LEU A 160 3.88 10.17 5.65
N LEU A 161 3.48 8.92 5.88
CA LEU A 161 3.68 8.22 7.14
C LEU A 161 4.88 7.27 7.04
N ARG A 162 5.71 7.28 8.07
CA ARG A 162 6.90 6.43 8.17
C ARG A 162 6.95 5.84 9.58
N CYS A 163 6.79 4.54 9.69
CA CYS A 163 6.65 3.87 10.98
C CYS A 163 7.77 2.86 11.20
N LEU A 164 8.30 2.84 12.42
CA LEU A 164 9.15 1.76 12.90
C LEU A 164 8.26 0.61 13.39
N VAL A 165 8.52 -0.60 12.92
CA VAL A 165 7.79 -1.82 13.29
C VAL A 165 8.76 -2.77 13.98
N GLY A 166 8.57 -2.94 15.29
CA GLY A 166 9.36 -3.83 16.14
C GLY A 166 8.77 -5.23 16.27
N GLY A 167 9.52 -6.11 16.94
CA GLY A 167 9.03 -7.40 17.42
C GLY A 167 7.91 -7.24 18.46
N ILE A 168 7.41 -8.34 19.02
CA ILE A 168 6.55 -8.27 20.19
C ILE A 168 7.44 -8.12 21.43
N GLU A 169 7.19 -7.11 22.26
CA GLU A 169 7.96 -6.84 23.47
C GLU A 169 7.28 -7.40 24.73
N ASP A 170 5.96 -7.36 24.80
CA ASP A 170 5.17 -7.89 25.91
C ASP A 170 5.09 -9.43 25.84
N MET A 171 5.53 -10.07 26.91
CA MET A 171 5.50 -11.54 27.01
C MET A 171 4.08 -12.12 26.93
N GLY A 172 3.07 -11.41 27.45
CA GLY A 172 1.68 -11.88 27.41
C GLY A 172 1.04 -11.76 26.04
N GLU A 173 1.39 -10.75 25.25
CA GLU A 173 1.04 -10.65 23.84
C GLU A 173 1.79 -11.73 23.02
N PHE A 174 3.06 -12.00 23.36
CA PHE A 174 3.85 -13.06 22.72
C PHE A 174 3.24 -14.44 22.97
N ASP A 175 2.88 -14.75 24.23
CA ASP A 175 2.24 -16.00 24.62
C ASP A 175 0.89 -16.20 23.89
N ARG A 176 0.11 -15.11 23.73
CA ARG A 176 -1.13 -15.13 22.94
C ARG A 176 -0.88 -15.36 21.45
N MET A 177 0.17 -14.76 20.90
CA MET A 177 0.54 -14.97 19.50
C MET A 177 0.92 -16.44 19.24
N ILE A 178 1.79 -17.03 20.06
CA ILE A 178 2.24 -18.43 19.84
C ILE A 178 1.14 -19.46 20.12
N SER A 179 0.17 -19.13 20.98
CA SER A 179 -0.96 -20.00 21.30
C SER A 179 -2.13 -19.87 20.31
N SER A 180 -2.08 -18.86 19.43
CA SER A 180 -3.03 -18.72 18.32
C SER A 180 -2.78 -19.83 17.29
N THR A 181 -3.69 -20.80 17.24
CA THR A 181 -3.67 -21.89 16.23
C THR A 181 -4.45 -21.55 14.96
N ASP A 182 -5.15 -20.42 14.97
CA ASP A 182 -5.96 -19.96 13.86
C ASP A 182 -5.18 -18.96 13.01
N GLU A 183 -4.75 -19.42 11.83
CA GLU A 183 -4.06 -18.62 10.82
C GLU A 183 -5.00 -17.97 9.79
N THR A 184 -6.32 -18.12 9.95
CA THR A 184 -7.30 -17.52 9.03
C THR A 184 -7.24 -16.01 9.06
N GLU A 185 -7.62 -15.35 7.96
CA GLU A 185 -7.86 -13.90 7.99
C GLU A 185 -9.09 -13.58 8.86
N PRO A 186 -9.12 -12.41 9.52
CA PRO A 186 -10.32 -12.00 10.25
C PRO A 186 -11.48 -11.81 9.27
N VAL A 187 -12.70 -12.02 9.76
CA VAL A 187 -13.90 -11.72 8.98
C VAL A 187 -14.34 -10.31 9.31
N VAL A 188 -14.22 -9.41 8.34
CA VAL A 188 -14.76 -8.06 8.45
C VAL A 188 -16.21 -8.07 7.96
N ASP A 189 -17.13 -7.57 8.78
CA ASP A 189 -18.54 -7.44 8.40
C ASP A 189 -18.67 -6.54 7.16
N GLU A 190 -19.39 -7.00 6.14
CA GLU A 190 -19.61 -6.24 4.90
C GLU A 190 -20.20 -4.86 5.16
N GLN A 191 -21.01 -4.69 6.23
CA GLN A 191 -21.59 -3.40 6.61
C GLN A 191 -20.56 -2.41 7.16
N LEU A 192 -19.42 -2.90 7.64
CA LEU A 192 -18.32 -2.08 8.16
C LEU A 192 -17.26 -1.77 7.09
N GLN A 193 -17.27 -2.49 5.97
CA GLN A 193 -16.34 -2.26 4.87
C GLN A 193 -16.65 -0.96 4.14
N ILE A 194 -15.60 -0.20 3.84
CA ILE A 194 -15.68 1.08 3.16
C ILE A 194 -16.03 0.86 1.69
N THR A 195 -17.16 1.43 1.26
CA THR A 195 -17.60 1.41 -0.14
C THR A 195 -16.92 2.51 -0.96
N ASP A 196 -16.95 2.39 -2.29
CA ASP A 196 -16.43 3.44 -3.19
C ASP A 196 -17.21 4.76 -3.04
N GLU A 197 -18.52 4.67 -2.83
CA GLU A 197 -19.38 5.84 -2.63
C GLU A 197 -19.00 6.60 -1.35
N GLU A 198 -18.78 5.87 -0.25
CA GLU A 198 -18.32 6.46 1.01
C GLU A 198 -16.93 7.06 0.88
N TYR A 199 -16.01 6.35 0.21
CA TYR A 199 -14.66 6.83 -0.01
C TYR A 199 -14.64 8.15 -0.79
N ILE A 200 -15.35 8.22 -1.92
CA ILE A 200 -15.45 9.44 -2.75
C ILE A 200 -16.13 10.58 -1.98
N ARG A 201 -17.12 10.26 -1.14
CA ARG A 201 -17.75 11.27 -0.27
C ARG A 201 -16.75 11.83 0.74
N TRP A 202 -16.02 10.97 1.44
CA TRP A 202 -15.02 11.38 2.43
C TRP A 202 -13.88 12.18 1.80
N GLU A 203 -13.44 11.86 0.59
CA GLU A 203 -12.44 12.65 -0.14
C GLU A 203 -12.86 14.13 -0.26
N LYS A 204 -14.14 14.38 -0.58
CA LYS A 204 -14.69 15.74 -0.67
C LYS A 204 -14.84 16.40 0.70
N GLU A 205 -15.25 15.65 1.71
CA GLU A 205 -15.42 16.15 3.07
C GLU A 205 -14.08 16.52 3.71
N MET A 206 -13.04 15.71 3.52
CA MET A 206 -11.67 15.97 3.99
C MET A 206 -11.12 17.25 3.38
N ALA A 207 -11.32 17.48 2.08
CA ALA A 207 -10.89 18.71 1.40
C ALA A 207 -11.61 19.98 1.93
N ALA A 208 -12.77 19.82 2.57
CA ALA A 208 -13.54 20.92 3.14
C ALA A 208 -13.16 21.24 4.61
N ILE A 209 -12.30 20.45 5.25
CA ILE A 209 -11.87 20.67 6.63
C ILE A 209 -11.04 21.96 6.70
N LYS A 210 -11.49 22.92 7.51
CA LYS A 210 -10.76 24.16 7.76
C LYS A 210 -9.80 23.98 8.93
N ILE A 211 -8.55 24.37 8.72
CA ILE A 211 -7.54 24.44 9.78
C ILE A 211 -7.68 25.80 10.47
N HIS A 212 -7.94 25.80 11.78
CA HIS A 212 -8.03 27.03 12.54
C HIS A 212 -6.66 27.73 12.59
N TYR A 213 -6.62 29.06 12.51
CA TYR A 213 -5.39 29.83 12.37
C TYR A 213 -4.36 29.55 13.50
N SER A 214 -4.84 29.27 14.71
CA SER A 214 -4.01 28.96 15.88
C SER A 214 -3.15 27.70 15.72
N ILE A 215 -3.44 26.85 14.73
CA ILE A 215 -2.64 25.66 14.42
C ILE A 215 -1.39 26.02 13.59
N PHE A 216 -1.41 27.14 12.87
CA PHE A 216 -0.29 27.60 12.04
C PHE A 216 0.74 28.43 12.83
N GLU A 217 0.42 28.87 14.04
CA GLU A 217 1.37 29.54 14.93
C GLU A 217 2.16 28.49 15.71
N VAL A 218 3.24 27.99 15.09
CA VAL A 218 4.28 27.16 15.72
C VAL A 218 5.64 27.81 15.52
#